data_AF-A0A957UXM4-F1
#
_entry.id   AF-A0A957UXM4-F1
#
_cell.length_a   1.000
_cell.length_b   1.000
_cell.length_c   1.000
_cell.angle_alpha   90.00
_cell.angle_beta   90.00
_cell.angle_gamma   90.00
#
_symmetry.space_group_name_H-M   'P 1'
#
loop_
_entity.id
_entity.type
_entity.pdbx_description
1 polymer ?
#
loop_
_entity_poly.entity_id
_entity_poly.type
_entity_poly.pdbx_seq_one_letter_code
_entity_poly.pdbx_strand_id
1 'polypeptide(L)'
;LWESLQPVATDYQVFVHLLDASGNKLAQRDGQPVQWMRPTSTWQPGEEIVDRYGLPLPQDLAQGRYTLAVGLYDPITGQRLPVSAGPASYAIELGPVEVR
;
A
#
# COMPACT_ATOMS: atom_id res chain seq x y z
N LEU A 1 -0.07 -7.18 7.57
CA LEU A 1 -0.61 -8.54 7.42
C LEU A 1 -1.65 -8.46 6.33
N TRP A 2 -1.58 -9.36 5.36
CA TRP A 2 -2.63 -9.56 4.37
C TRP A 2 -3.26 -10.92 4.61
N GLU A 3 -4.57 -11.03 4.38
CA GLU A 3 -5.27 -12.31 4.35
C GLU A 3 -6.04 -12.39 3.03
N SER A 4 -5.89 -13.49 2.31
CA SER A 4 -6.68 -13.73 1.11
C SER A 4 -7.98 -14.43 1.50
N LEU A 5 -9.15 -13.85 1.19
CA LEU A 5 -10.43 -14.48 1.51
C LEU A 5 -10.91 -15.46 0.43
N GLN A 6 -10.37 -15.34 -0.78
CA GLN A 6 -10.70 -16.17 -1.94
C GLN A 6 -9.52 -16.20 -2.92
N PRO A 7 -9.45 -17.17 -3.85
CA PRO A 7 -8.38 -17.18 -4.83
C PRO A 7 -8.35 -15.89 -5.66
N VAL A 8 -7.14 -15.37 -5.90
CA VAL A 8 -6.92 -14.19 -6.74
C VAL A 8 -6.25 -14.65 -8.02
N ALA A 9 -6.74 -14.23 -9.18
CA ALA A 9 -6.14 -14.62 -10.47
C ALA A 9 -5.04 -13.66 -10.94
N THR A 10 -5.09 -12.41 -10.47
CA THR A 10 -4.20 -11.33 -10.90
C THR A 10 -3.07 -11.13 -9.89
N ASP A 11 -1.87 -10.84 -10.41
CA ASP A 11 -0.73 -10.40 -9.61
C ASP A 11 -0.75 -8.88 -9.40
N TYR A 12 -1.46 -8.46 -8.37
CA TYR A 12 -1.51 -7.07 -7.95
C TYR A 12 -0.20 -6.64 -7.29
N GLN A 13 0.12 -5.36 -7.42
CA GLN A 13 1.18 -4.71 -6.66
C GLN A 13 0.57 -3.88 -5.54
N VAL A 14 1.24 -3.88 -4.39
CA VAL A 14 0.91 -2.98 -3.29
C VAL A 14 1.62 -1.66 -3.55
N PHE A 15 0.92 -0.55 -3.30
CA PHE A 15 1.54 0.75 -3.14
C PHE A 15 1.48 1.16 -1.67
N VAL A 16 2.52 1.83 -1.21
CA VAL A 16 2.59 2.55 0.06
C VAL A 16 3.02 3.97 -0.25
N HIS A 17 2.16 4.94 0.02
CA HIS A 17 2.41 6.35 -0.24
C HIS A 17 2.49 7.14 1.05
N LEU A 18 3.42 8.08 1.13
CA LEU A 18 3.39 9.17 2.10
C LEU A 18 2.75 10.40 1.44
N LEU A 19 1.69 10.92 2.06
CA LEU A 19 0.92 12.06 1.57
C LEU A 19 1.05 13.25 2.51
N ASP A 20 1.16 14.46 1.96
CA ASP A 20 1.01 15.70 2.72
C ASP A 20 -0.48 16.03 3.01
N ALA A 21 -0.72 17.13 3.73
CA ALA A 21 -2.07 17.58 4.08
C ALA A 21 -2.93 17.98 2.86
N SER A 22 -2.31 18.24 1.70
CA SER A 22 -2.98 18.52 0.43
C SER A 22 -3.20 17.25 -0.40
N GLY A 23 -2.77 16.08 0.08
CA GLY A 23 -2.84 14.81 -0.63
C GLY A 23 -1.74 14.60 -1.67
N ASN A 24 -0.72 15.47 -1.72
CA ASN A 24 0.40 15.28 -2.62
C ASN A 24 1.29 14.14 -2.12
N LYS A 25 1.72 13.30 -3.06
CA LYS A 25 2.61 12.17 -2.77
C LYS A 25 4.06 12.66 -2.65
N LEU A 26 4.62 12.51 -1.45
CA LEU A 26 5.99 12.93 -1.11
C LEU A 26 7.00 11.78 -1.18
N ALA A 27 6.55 10.56 -0.88
CA ALA A 27 7.35 9.35 -0.98
C ALA A 27 6.46 8.16 -1.39
N GLN A 28 7.06 7.15 -2.00
CA GLN A 28 6.34 5.92 -2.36
C GLN A 28 7.21 4.68 -2.32
N ARG A 29 6.55 3.54 -2.14
CA ARG A 29 7.11 2.21 -2.35
C ARG A 29 6.04 1.35 -3.00
N ASP A 30 6.36 0.83 -4.17
CA ASP A 30 5.49 -0.04 -4.94
C ASP A 30 6.17 -1.38 -5.17
N GLY A 31 5.38 -2.44 -5.28
CA GLY A 31 5.87 -3.74 -5.68
C GLY A 31 4.96 -4.89 -5.31
N GLN A 32 5.30 -6.07 -5.83
CA GLN A 32 4.66 -7.30 -5.39
C GLN A 32 4.94 -7.57 -3.89
N PRO A 33 3.97 -8.18 -3.18
CA PRO A 33 4.12 -8.46 -1.75
C PRO A 33 5.37 -9.25 -1.39
N VAL A 34 5.88 -8.99 -0.18
CA VAL A 34 7.06 -9.67 0.39
C VAL A 34 8.28 -9.52 -0.54
N GLN A 35 8.54 -8.29 -0.97
CA GLN A 35 9.67 -7.94 -1.85
C GLN A 35 9.74 -8.80 -3.12
N TRP A 36 8.62 -8.88 -3.86
CA TRP A 36 8.52 -9.66 -5.11
C TRP A 36 8.57 -11.19 -4.95
N MET A 37 8.46 -11.69 -3.72
CA MET A 37 8.52 -13.14 -3.47
C MET A 37 7.13 -13.79 -3.36
N ARG A 38 6.07 -13.02 -3.13
CA ARG A 38 4.71 -13.54 -2.95
C ARG A 38 3.69 -12.85 -3.87
N PRO A 39 3.68 -13.15 -5.18
CA PRO A 39 2.65 -12.67 -6.09
C PRO A 39 1.25 -13.03 -5.58
N THR A 40 0.28 -12.11 -5.68
CA THR A 40 -1.05 -12.32 -5.08
C THR A 40 -1.81 -13.49 -5.67
N SER A 41 -1.51 -13.89 -6.92
CA SER A 41 -2.13 -15.07 -7.53
C SER A 41 -1.72 -16.39 -6.88
N THR A 42 -0.64 -16.40 -6.09
CA THR A 42 -0.14 -17.59 -5.38
C THR A 42 -0.79 -17.78 -4.02
N TRP A 43 -1.56 -16.80 -3.54
CA TRP A 43 -2.11 -16.80 -2.18
C TRP A 43 -3.30 -17.74 -2.08
N GLN A 44 -3.31 -18.58 -1.05
CA GLN A 44 -4.44 -19.46 -0.77
C GLN A 44 -5.48 -18.75 0.11
N PRO A 45 -6.78 -19.08 -0.02
CA PRO A 45 -7.79 -18.58 0.91
C PRO A 45 -7.46 -18.93 2.37
N GLY A 46 -7.57 -17.95 3.27
CA GLY A 46 -7.19 -18.04 4.68
C GLY A 46 -5.67 -17.96 4.93
N GLU A 47 -4.85 -17.81 3.89
CA GLU A 47 -3.40 -17.62 4.08
C GLU A 47 -3.09 -16.22 4.59
N GLU A 48 -2.35 -16.14 5.68
CA GLU A 48 -1.83 -14.92 6.24
C GLU A 48 -0.41 -14.60 5.72
N ILE A 49 -0.25 -13.44 5.09
CA ILE A 49 1.02 -12.97 4.54
C ILE A 49 1.53 -11.78 5.37
N VAL A 50 2.66 -11.98 6.04
CA VAL A 50 3.38 -10.89 6.72
C VAL A 50 4.23 -10.15 5.69
N ASP A 51 3.78 -8.94 5.36
CA ASP A 51 4.45 -8.07 4.40
C ASP A 51 4.97 -6.80 5.08
N ARG A 52 6.23 -6.46 4.82
CA ARG A 52 6.95 -5.38 5.52
C ARG A 52 7.52 -4.40 4.50
N TYR A 53 7.14 -3.13 4.66
CA TYR A 53 7.58 -2.05 3.80
C TYR A 53 8.48 -1.08 4.56
N GLY A 54 9.68 -0.85 4.02
CA GLY A 54 10.48 0.32 4.32
C GLY A 54 10.18 1.41 3.31
N LEU A 55 9.87 2.61 3.80
CA LEU A 55 9.60 3.77 2.95
C LEU A 55 10.74 4.79 3.11
N PRO A 56 11.66 4.89 2.15
CA PRO A 56 12.70 5.91 2.19
C PRO A 56 12.06 7.29 2.05
N LEU A 57 12.39 8.18 2.99
CA LEU A 57 11.87 9.55 3.04
C LEU A 57 12.84 10.53 2.37
N PRO A 58 12.35 11.61 1.75
CA PRO A 58 13.19 12.71 1.30
C PRO A 58 14.03 13.28 2.46
N GLN A 59 15.30 13.62 2.20
CA GLN A 59 16.18 14.16 3.24
C GLN A 59 15.75 15.55 3.72
N ASP A 60 15.07 16.28 2.86
CA ASP A 60 14.50 17.61 3.08
C ASP A 60 13.03 17.56 3.51
N LEU A 61 12.52 16.38 3.87
CA LEU A 61 11.16 16.24 4.38
C LEU A 61 11.02 17.05 5.68
N ALA A 62 10.11 18.02 5.66
CA ALA A 62 9.84 18.84 6.84
C ALA A 62 9.32 17.98 8.01
N GLN A 63 9.57 18.45 9.23
CA GLN A 63 8.89 17.90 10.39
C GLN A 63 7.40 18.20 10.29
N GLY A 64 6.55 17.25 10.66
CA GLY A 64 5.11 17.43 10.53
C GLY A 64 4.31 16.15 10.56
N ARG A 65 3.02 16.28 10.24
CA ARG A 65 2.06 15.19 10.15
C ARG A 65 1.79 14.85 8.70
N TYR A 66 1.83 13.56 8.40
CA TYR A 66 1.66 13.01 7.06
C TYR A 66 0.71 11.81 7.10
N THR A 67 0.03 11.52 6.00
CA THR A 67 -0.83 10.32 5.92
C THR A 67 -0.11 9.22 5.17
N LEU A 68 -0.14 7.99 5.71
CA LEU A 68 0.26 6.81 4.93
C LEU A 68 -0.97 6.24 4.24
N ALA A 69 -0.90 6.05 2.93
CA ALA A 69 -1.96 5.39 2.16
C ALA A 69 -1.44 4.08 1.57
N VAL A 70 -2.16 2.99 1.82
CA VAL A 70 -1.82 1.64 1.33
C VAL A 70 -2.94 1.10 0.48
N GLY A 71 -2.62 0.49 -0.65
CA GLY A 71 -3.62 -0.16 -1.50
C GLY A 71 -2.99 -1.08 -2.53
N LEU A 72 -3.86 -1.70 -3.33
CA LEU A 72 -3.48 -2.64 -4.39
C LEU A 72 -3.86 -2.07 -5.75
N TYR A 73 -3.05 -2.35 -6.76
CA TYR A 73 -3.33 -1.99 -8.14
C TYR A 73 -2.87 -3.06 -9.11
N ASP A 74 -3.53 -3.12 -10.26
CA ASP A 74 -3.10 -3.93 -11.39
C ASP A 74 -1.94 -3.20 -12.10
N PRO A 75 -0.74 -3.80 -12.17
CA PRO A 75 0.42 -3.14 -12.75
C PRO A 75 0.36 -3.02 -14.28
N ILE A 76 -0.50 -3.78 -14.96
CA ILE A 76 -0.69 -3.72 -16.41
C ILE A 76 -1.62 -2.57 -16.79
N THR A 77 -2.73 -2.41 -16.05
CA THR A 77 -3.74 -1.38 -16.38
C THR A 77 -3.58 -0.09 -15.56
N GLY A 78 -2.85 -0.14 -14.45
CA GLY A 78 -2.76 0.94 -13.47
C GLY A 78 -4.02 1.11 -12.61
N GLN A 79 -5.04 0.26 -12.79
CA GLN A 79 -6.29 0.36 -12.06
C GLN A 79 -6.10 -0.03 -10.59
N ARG A 80 -6.53 0.85 -9.68
CA ARG A 80 -6.52 0.57 -8.25
C ARG A 80 -7.76 -0.20 -7.83
N LEU A 81 -7.58 -1.12 -6.89
CA LEU A 81 -8.70 -1.88 -6.32
C LEU A 81 -9.47 -1.03 -5.33
N PRO A 82 -10.82 -1.12 -5.32
CA PRO A 82 -11.62 -0.43 -4.32
C PRO A 82 -11.38 -1.03 -2.94
N VAL A 83 -11.48 -0.20 -1.91
CA VAL A 83 -11.46 -0.63 -0.51
C VAL A 83 -12.83 -0.48 0.11
N SER A 84 -13.14 -1.31 1.09
CA SER A 84 -14.40 -1.28 1.84
C SER A 84 -14.31 -0.56 3.18
N ALA A 85 -13.14 -0.06 3.55
CA ALA A 85 -12.86 0.57 4.83
C ALA A 85 -12.13 1.91 4.67
N GLY A 86 -12.36 2.81 5.62
CA GLY A 86 -11.76 4.14 5.62
C GLY A 86 -12.47 5.14 4.69
N PRO A 87 -11.97 6.39 4.65
CA PRO A 87 -12.61 7.47 3.90
C PRO A 87 -12.27 7.47 2.40
N ALA A 88 -11.19 6.81 2.00
CA ALA A 88 -10.72 6.80 0.61
C ALA A 88 -11.29 5.61 -0.18
N SER A 89 -11.49 5.80 -1.49
CA SER A 89 -12.14 4.79 -2.33
C SER A 89 -11.23 3.62 -2.73
N TYR A 90 -9.91 3.82 -2.75
CA TYR A 90 -8.95 2.86 -3.32
C TYR A 90 -7.70 2.63 -2.44
N ALA A 91 -7.71 3.13 -1.21
CA ALA A 91 -6.60 3.00 -0.29
C ALA A 91 -7.10 2.98 1.16
N ILE A 92 -6.44 2.21 2.00
CA ILE A 92 -6.56 2.36 3.44
C ILE A 92 -5.57 3.42 3.90
N GLU A 93 -6.09 4.48 4.51
CA GLU A 93 -5.28 5.52 5.16
C GLU A 93 -4.93 5.07 6.57
N LEU A 94 -3.65 4.83 6.80
CA LEU A 94 -3.08 4.63 8.12
C LEU A 94 -2.78 6.04 8.63
N GLY A 95 -3.51 6.45 9.68
CA GLY A 95 -3.61 7.82 10.21
C GLY A 95 -2.28 8.54 10.44
N PRO A 96 -2.30 9.80 10.92
CA PRO A 96 -1.17 10.68 10.73
C PRO A 96 0.11 10.13 11.37
N VAL A 97 1.15 9.98 10.56
CA VAL A 97 2.51 9.70 10.97
C VAL A 97 3.19 11.03 11.27
N GLU A 98 3.79 11.13 12.46
CA GLU A 98 4.60 12.28 12.84
C GLU A 98 6.07 12.04 12.49
N VAL A 99 6.64 12.93 11.69
CA VAL A 99 8.08 13.03 11.43
C VAL A 99 8.64 14.13 12.34
N ARG A 100 9.69 13.81 13.09
CA ARG A 100 10.34 14.69 14.08
C ARG A 100 11.84 14.72 13.84
#